data_AF-A0A2V5N100-F1
#
_entry.id   AF-A0A2V5N100-F1
#
_cell.length_a   1.000
_cell.length_b   1.000
_cell.length_c   1.000
_cell.angle_alpha   90.00
_cell.angle_beta   90.00
_cell.angle_gamma   90.00
#
_symmetry.space_group_name_H-M   'P 1'
#
loop_
_entity.id
_entity.type
_entity.pdbx_description
1 polymer ?
#
loop_
_entity_poly.entity_id
_entity_poly.type
_entity_poly.pdbx_seq_one_letter_code
_entity_poly.pdbx_strand_id
1 'polypeptide(L)'
;MSFRIGPFLSALPAFFYLLIAGCSPLAETQTDEQKDPYLQTGKNRRKSLDYKGAIESFEKALEANPRSASAHYELAVIYDEHDNDYAAALYHYNRVLQLRPNSYPADNARQRIEVCKQELAKSVSIAPMLQTMQRDMVKLVAENQQLKKQLEAAQLALAGRPTSSLPAMNFAGQDQPVSRSITTGRIDVAAPARTNQSLAGAGAVLAPPAGKTTGGTASKMKTHTVGSGDTPTSIARKYGVKLSALMAANPSLEPKRMRPGQIVNIPAP
;
A
#
# COMPACT_ATOMS: atom_id res chain seq x y z
N MET A 1 -28.46 45.54 -79.10
CA MET A 1 -29.19 44.62 -78.20
C MET A 1 -28.17 43.99 -77.27
N SER A 2 -28.07 44.49 -76.05
CA SER A 2 -26.98 44.17 -75.12
C SER A 2 -27.58 43.51 -73.88
N PHE A 3 -27.35 42.20 -73.70
CA PHE A 3 -27.80 41.44 -72.55
C PHE A 3 -26.96 41.82 -71.31
N ARG A 4 -27.62 42.33 -70.27
CA ARG A 4 -27.02 42.62 -68.97
C ARG A 4 -27.01 41.36 -68.11
N ILE A 5 -25.82 40.90 -67.75
CA ILE A 5 -25.57 39.86 -66.75
C ILE A 5 -25.78 40.49 -65.37
N GLY A 6 -26.78 40.02 -64.62
CA GLY A 6 -27.04 40.48 -63.25
C GLY A 6 -26.02 39.91 -62.25
N PRO A 7 -25.67 40.63 -61.18
CA PRO A 7 -24.79 40.11 -60.15
C PRO A 7 -25.59 39.16 -59.25
N PHE A 8 -25.34 37.85 -59.35
CA PHE A 8 -25.63 36.91 -58.26
C PHE A 8 -24.60 37.20 -57.15
N LEU A 9 -24.87 38.24 -56.38
CA LEU A 9 -24.11 38.59 -55.20
C LEU A 9 -24.42 37.53 -54.14
N SER A 10 -23.43 36.68 -53.88
CA SER A 10 -23.39 35.62 -52.89
C SER A 10 -23.77 36.12 -51.49
N ALA A 11 -25.05 36.03 -51.15
CA ALA A 11 -25.52 36.17 -49.80
C ALA A 11 -25.41 34.81 -49.08
N LEU A 12 -24.69 34.82 -47.94
CA LEU A 12 -24.49 33.76 -46.93
C LEU A 12 -23.33 32.79 -47.19
N PRO A 13 -22.38 32.67 -46.22
CA PRO A 13 -22.74 32.44 -44.83
C PRO A 13 -22.03 33.39 -43.84
N ALA A 14 -22.58 34.59 -43.64
CA ALA A 14 -22.30 35.34 -42.40
C ALA A 14 -23.00 34.71 -41.17
N PHE A 15 -23.79 33.64 -41.36
CA PHE A 15 -24.47 32.91 -40.29
C PHE A 15 -23.66 31.72 -39.74
N PHE A 16 -22.56 31.32 -40.40
CA PHE A 16 -21.70 30.23 -39.88
C PHE A 16 -20.62 30.74 -38.91
N TYR A 17 -20.33 32.05 -38.91
CA TYR A 17 -19.36 32.66 -38.00
C TYR A 17 -19.95 33.17 -36.67
N LEU A 18 -21.29 33.16 -36.52
CA LEU A 18 -21.97 33.60 -35.30
C LEU A 18 -22.40 32.44 -34.37
N LEU A 19 -22.01 31.21 -34.67
CA LEU A 19 -22.33 30.02 -33.87
C LEU A 19 -21.13 29.45 -33.09
N ILE A 20 -19.94 30.06 -33.19
CA ILE A 20 -18.74 29.68 -32.40
C ILE A 20 -18.54 30.63 -31.20
N ALA A 21 -19.39 31.65 -31.03
CA ALA A 21 -19.33 32.60 -29.91
C ALA A 21 -20.19 32.17 -28.70
N GLY A 22 -20.45 30.87 -28.53
CA GLY A 22 -21.28 30.33 -27.45
C GLY A 22 -20.44 29.68 -26.35
N CYS A 23 -20.14 30.45 -25.30
CA CYS A 23 -19.51 30.04 -24.04
C CYS A 23 -18.03 29.63 -24.10
N SER A 24 -17.14 30.60 -24.36
CA SER A 24 -15.86 30.58 -23.66
C SER A 24 -16.16 30.76 -22.16
N PRO A 25 -15.89 29.78 -21.29
CA PRO A 25 -16.01 30.01 -19.85
C PRO A 25 -15.03 31.15 -19.52
N LEU A 26 -15.52 32.23 -18.90
CA LEU A 26 -14.64 33.29 -18.43
C LEU A 26 -13.54 32.63 -17.60
N ALA A 27 -12.29 32.89 -17.99
CA ALA A 27 -11.14 32.47 -17.18
C ALA A 27 -11.27 33.20 -15.84
N GLU A 28 -11.75 32.49 -14.84
CA GLU A 28 -11.99 33.03 -13.51
C GLU A 28 -10.68 33.59 -12.96
N THR A 29 -10.70 34.85 -12.52
CA THR A 29 -9.47 35.52 -12.10
C THR A 29 -9.13 35.12 -10.67
N GLN A 30 -7.86 35.24 -10.29
CA GLN A 30 -7.41 34.96 -8.92
C GLN A 30 -8.20 35.76 -7.86
N THR A 31 -8.62 36.97 -8.20
CA THR A 31 -9.43 37.85 -7.35
C THR A 31 -10.87 37.38 -7.17
N ASP A 32 -11.40 36.60 -8.10
CA ASP A 32 -12.77 36.07 -8.01
C ASP A 32 -12.83 34.87 -7.07
N GLU A 33 -11.86 33.95 -7.19
CA GLU A 33 -11.74 32.80 -6.25
C GLU A 33 -11.52 33.24 -4.81
N GLN A 34 -10.77 34.33 -4.60
CA GLN A 34 -10.52 34.84 -3.26
C GLN A 34 -11.78 35.33 -2.54
N LYS A 35 -12.87 35.64 -3.27
CA LYS A 35 -14.13 36.04 -2.66
C LYS A 35 -15.01 34.86 -2.27
N ASP A 36 -14.61 33.63 -2.59
CA ASP A 36 -15.35 32.43 -2.21
C ASP A 36 -15.40 32.30 -0.67
N PRO A 37 -16.61 32.29 -0.07
CA PRO A 37 -16.77 32.22 1.39
C PRO A 37 -16.23 30.91 1.97
N TYR A 38 -16.32 29.79 1.25
CA TYR A 38 -15.80 28.51 1.70
C TYR A 38 -14.28 28.47 1.67
N LEU A 39 -13.65 29.10 0.66
CA LEU A 39 -12.20 29.26 0.60
C LEU A 39 -11.69 30.10 1.79
N GLN A 40 -12.36 31.20 2.11
CA GLN A 40 -11.96 32.03 3.26
C GLN A 40 -12.19 31.32 4.60
N THR A 41 -13.31 30.61 4.74
CA THR A 41 -13.58 29.77 5.92
C THR A 41 -12.50 28.70 6.10
N GLY A 42 -12.13 28.00 5.03
CA GLY A 42 -11.06 27.00 5.06
C GLY A 42 -9.71 27.59 5.44
N LYS A 43 -9.35 28.76 4.91
CA LYS A 43 -8.11 29.48 5.28
C LYS A 43 -8.09 29.86 6.76
N ASN A 44 -9.22 30.33 7.29
CA ASN A 44 -9.33 30.66 8.71
C ASN A 44 -9.20 29.41 9.57
N ARG A 45 -9.87 28.31 9.22
CA ARG A 45 -9.75 27.03 9.93
C ARG A 45 -8.32 26.48 9.90
N ARG A 46 -7.64 26.56 8.76
CA ARG A 46 -6.23 26.17 8.61
C ARG A 46 -5.32 26.99 9.54
N LYS A 47 -5.53 28.32 9.63
CA LYS A 47 -4.80 29.19 10.58
C LYS A 47 -5.10 28.83 12.04
N SER A 48 -6.31 28.37 12.32
CA SER A 48 -6.70 27.83 13.63
C SER A 48 -6.22 26.40 13.88
N LEU A 49 -5.42 25.81 12.98
CA LEU A 49 -4.91 24.44 13.03
C LEU A 49 -6.01 23.35 12.97
N ASP A 50 -7.24 23.74 12.62
CA ASP A 50 -8.33 22.81 12.34
C ASP A 50 -8.22 22.32 10.90
N TYR A 51 -7.27 21.42 10.66
CA TYR A 51 -6.98 20.92 9.31
C TYR A 51 -8.13 20.10 8.73
N LYS A 52 -8.84 19.33 9.56
CA LYS A 52 -10.00 18.55 9.12
C LYS A 52 -11.14 19.46 8.68
N GLY A 53 -11.51 20.45 9.50
CA GLY A 53 -12.52 21.42 9.14
C GLY A 53 -12.10 22.31 7.97
N ALA A 54 -10.80 22.57 7.80
CA ALA A 54 -10.28 23.29 6.64
C ALA A 54 -10.45 22.49 5.34
N ILE A 55 -10.11 21.19 5.35
CA ILE A 55 -10.33 20.29 4.21
C ILE A 55 -11.81 20.30 3.79
N GLU A 56 -12.74 20.08 4.72
CA GLU A 56 -14.18 20.10 4.43
C GLU A 56 -14.64 21.42 3.80
N SER A 57 -14.06 22.54 4.24
CA SER A 57 -14.39 23.86 3.69
C SER A 57 -13.83 24.03 2.29
N PHE A 58 -12.61 23.57 2.04
CA PHE A 58 -12.02 23.62 0.69
C PHE A 58 -12.68 22.64 -0.28
N GLU A 59 -13.12 21.48 0.18
CA GLU A 59 -13.93 20.56 -0.62
C GLU A 59 -15.25 21.20 -1.04
N LYS A 60 -15.96 21.88 -0.12
CA LYS A 60 -17.16 22.66 -0.48
C LYS A 60 -16.87 23.79 -1.47
N ALA A 61 -15.71 24.46 -1.35
CA ALA A 61 -15.27 25.44 -2.35
C ALA A 61 -15.08 24.78 -3.73
N LEU A 62 -14.55 23.56 -3.78
CA LEU A 62 -14.40 22.80 -5.03
C LEU A 62 -15.72 22.23 -5.56
N GLU A 63 -16.70 21.94 -4.70
CA GLU A 63 -18.04 21.57 -5.14
C GLU A 63 -18.73 22.75 -5.85
N ALA A 64 -18.57 23.96 -5.31
CA ALA A 64 -19.10 25.18 -5.92
C ALA A 64 -18.30 25.58 -7.17
N ASN A 65 -16.98 25.45 -7.11
CA ASN A 65 -16.07 25.76 -8.21
C ASN A 65 -14.97 24.69 -8.36
N PRO A 66 -15.19 23.67 -9.22
CA PRO A 66 -14.22 22.60 -9.48
C PRO A 66 -12.94 23.05 -10.18
N ARG A 67 -12.87 24.31 -10.63
CA ARG A 67 -11.73 24.91 -11.32
C ARG A 67 -10.97 25.91 -10.43
N SER A 68 -11.29 25.96 -9.14
CA SER A 68 -10.61 26.83 -8.18
C SER A 68 -9.16 26.37 -7.96
N ALA A 69 -8.22 27.05 -8.58
CA ALA A 69 -6.79 26.75 -8.41
C ALA A 69 -6.34 27.04 -6.97
N SER A 70 -6.92 28.05 -6.32
CA SER A 70 -6.62 28.39 -4.93
C SER A 70 -7.09 27.31 -3.95
N ALA A 71 -8.29 26.74 -4.14
CA ALA A 71 -8.81 25.70 -3.26
C ALA A 71 -7.98 24.40 -3.39
N HIS A 72 -7.62 24.02 -4.62
CA HIS A 72 -6.71 22.90 -4.84
C HIS A 72 -5.35 23.13 -4.19
N TYR A 73 -4.78 24.34 -4.28
CA TYR A 73 -3.50 24.64 -3.65
C TYR A 73 -3.54 24.51 -2.11
N GLU A 74 -4.57 25.06 -1.46
CA GLU A 74 -4.69 24.97 0.00
C GLU A 74 -4.91 23.54 0.48
N LEU A 75 -5.69 22.72 -0.25
CA LEU A 75 -5.80 21.28 0.04
C LEU A 75 -4.46 20.57 -0.12
N ALA A 76 -3.73 20.86 -1.20
CA ALA A 76 -2.42 20.26 -1.44
C ALA A 76 -1.45 20.55 -0.29
N VAL A 77 -1.42 21.80 0.20
CA VAL A 77 -0.60 22.21 1.36
C VAL A 77 -0.97 21.41 2.61
N ILE A 78 -2.26 21.20 2.88
CA ILE A 78 -2.67 20.42 4.05
C ILE A 78 -2.22 18.96 3.92
N TYR A 79 -2.42 18.33 2.76
CA TYR A 79 -2.00 16.94 2.57
C TYR A 79 -0.48 16.76 2.62
N ASP A 80 0.26 17.75 2.12
CA ASP A 80 1.72 17.75 2.09
C ASP A 80 2.32 17.95 3.50
N GLU A 81 1.88 18.98 4.23
CA GLU A 81 2.52 19.40 5.48
C GLU A 81 1.94 18.70 6.73
N HIS A 82 0.68 18.27 6.70
CA HIS A 82 0.01 17.73 7.89
C HIS A 82 -0.27 16.23 7.80
N ASP A 83 -0.81 15.76 6.68
CA ASP A 83 -1.15 14.33 6.53
C ASP A 83 0.05 13.50 6.04
N ASN A 84 1.09 14.16 5.50
CA ASN A 84 2.20 13.53 4.78
C ASN A 84 1.72 12.59 3.64
N ASP A 85 0.52 12.85 3.12
CA ASP A 85 -0.03 12.15 1.97
C ASP A 85 0.46 12.85 0.69
N TYR A 86 1.74 12.59 0.37
CA TYR A 86 2.38 13.18 -0.80
C TYR A 86 1.66 12.81 -2.11
N ALA A 87 0.94 11.69 -2.16
CA ALA A 87 0.18 11.30 -3.35
C ALA A 87 -1.04 12.20 -3.55
N ALA A 88 -1.83 12.43 -2.51
CA ALA A 88 -2.95 13.36 -2.54
C ALA A 88 -2.49 14.81 -2.79
N ALA A 89 -1.39 15.24 -2.15
CA ALA A 89 -0.78 16.55 -2.38
C ALA A 89 -0.37 16.74 -3.85
N LEU A 90 0.33 15.75 -4.44
CA LEU A 90 0.74 15.79 -5.85
C LEU A 90 -0.45 15.90 -6.80
N TYR A 91 -1.55 15.19 -6.54
CA TYR A 91 -2.76 15.31 -7.33
C TYR A 91 -3.25 16.77 -7.37
N HIS A 92 -3.41 17.39 -6.20
CA HIS A 92 -3.92 18.75 -6.10
C HIS A 92 -2.94 19.80 -6.62
N TYR A 93 -1.64 19.69 -6.36
CA TYR A 93 -0.64 20.60 -6.93
C TYR A 93 -0.59 20.53 -8.46
N ASN A 94 -0.67 19.33 -9.05
CA ASN A 94 -0.73 19.21 -10.51
C ASN A 94 -1.99 19.86 -11.07
N ARG A 95 -3.11 19.80 -10.34
CA ARG A 95 -4.35 20.46 -10.74
C ARG A 95 -4.20 21.98 -10.75
N VAL A 96 -3.47 22.56 -9.81
CA VAL A 96 -3.10 24.00 -9.84
C VAL A 96 -2.39 24.34 -11.15
N LEU A 97 -1.38 23.56 -11.54
CA LEU A 97 -0.62 23.82 -12.77
C LEU A 97 -1.45 23.67 -14.05
N GLN A 98 -2.43 22.76 -14.05
CA GLN A 98 -3.37 22.60 -15.17
C GLN A 98 -4.34 23.77 -15.29
N LEU A 99 -4.79 24.33 -14.16
CA LEU A 99 -5.78 25.40 -14.12
C LEU A 99 -5.13 26.77 -14.37
N ARG A 100 -3.99 27.01 -13.73
CA ARG A 100 -3.24 28.27 -13.80
C ARG A 100 -1.73 27.96 -13.83
N PRO A 101 -1.13 27.80 -15.02
CA PRO A 101 0.30 27.49 -15.12
C PRO A 101 1.21 28.70 -14.87
N ASN A 102 0.73 29.92 -15.12
CA ASN A 102 1.58 31.13 -15.19
C ASN A 102 1.18 32.22 -14.18
N SER A 103 0.45 31.85 -13.12
CA SER A 103 0.07 32.79 -12.08
C SER A 103 0.10 32.10 -10.73
N TYR A 104 0.13 32.90 -9.66
CA TYR A 104 0.06 32.36 -8.31
C TYR A 104 -1.20 31.47 -8.17
N PRO A 105 -1.10 30.26 -7.60
CA PRO A 105 0.03 29.69 -6.86
C PRO A 105 0.92 28.67 -7.62
N ALA A 106 1.06 28.79 -8.94
CA ALA A 106 1.74 27.80 -9.79
C ALA A 106 3.20 27.51 -9.42
N ASP A 107 4.04 28.53 -9.25
CA ASP A 107 5.47 28.32 -9.01
C ASP A 107 5.72 27.62 -7.68
N ASN A 108 4.95 27.97 -6.65
CA ASN A 108 4.99 27.28 -5.36
C ASN A 108 4.57 25.82 -5.51
N ALA A 109 3.51 25.55 -6.29
CA ALA A 109 3.08 24.18 -6.56
C ALA A 109 4.17 23.36 -7.27
N ARG A 110 4.90 23.94 -8.24
CA ARG A 110 6.03 23.27 -8.90
C ARG A 110 7.11 22.87 -7.90
N GLN A 111 7.49 23.79 -7.01
CA GLN A 111 8.51 23.52 -5.99
C GLN A 111 8.07 22.39 -5.04
N ARG A 112 6.84 22.46 -4.54
CA ARG A 112 6.29 21.43 -3.64
C ARG A 112 6.13 20.08 -4.32
N ILE A 113 5.77 20.04 -5.61
CA ILE A 113 5.71 18.79 -6.39
C ILE A 113 7.04 18.05 -6.37
N GLU A 114 8.16 18.74 -6.58
CA GLU A 114 9.47 18.09 -6.59
C GLU A 114 9.85 17.54 -5.20
N VAL A 115 9.52 18.28 -4.13
CA VAL A 115 9.69 17.79 -2.75
C VAL A 115 8.83 16.55 -2.49
N CYS A 116 7.52 16.62 -2.80
CA CYS A 116 6.60 15.50 -2.62
C CYS A 116 7.05 14.25 -3.37
N LYS A 117 7.52 14.39 -4.62
CA LYS A 117 8.06 13.28 -5.42
C LYS A 117 9.28 12.64 -4.75
N GLN A 118 10.18 13.45 -4.20
CA GLN A 118 11.37 12.96 -3.52
C GLN A 118 11.01 12.22 -2.21
N GLU A 119 10.12 12.77 -1.40
CA GLU A 119 9.68 12.11 -0.15
C GLU A 119 8.89 10.82 -0.42
N LEU A 120 8.04 10.83 -1.44
CA LEU A 120 7.38 9.62 -1.91
C LEU A 120 8.39 8.58 -2.41
N ALA A 121 9.41 9.01 -3.18
CA ALA A 121 10.47 8.11 -3.62
C ALA A 121 11.26 7.54 -2.43
N LYS A 122 11.58 8.33 -1.40
CA LYS A 122 12.27 7.86 -0.19
C LYS A 122 11.45 6.83 0.57
N SER A 123 10.15 7.09 0.78
CA SER A 123 9.25 6.17 1.51
C SER A 123 9.02 4.85 0.77
N VAL A 124 9.09 4.85 -0.56
CA VAL A 124 8.93 3.66 -1.41
C VAL A 124 10.27 3.03 -1.83
N SER A 125 11.40 3.70 -1.56
CA SER A 125 12.71 3.25 -2.05
C SER A 125 13.14 1.93 -1.40
N ILE A 126 13.35 0.92 -2.25
CA ILE A 126 13.94 -0.37 -1.88
C ILE A 126 15.47 -0.27 -1.80
N ALA A 127 16.07 0.84 -2.26
CA ALA A 127 17.53 0.93 -2.41
C ALA A 127 18.32 0.71 -1.09
N PRO A 128 17.92 1.25 0.08
CA PRO A 128 18.61 0.96 1.33
C PRO A 128 18.53 -0.52 1.72
N MET A 129 17.36 -1.14 1.53
CA MET A 129 17.15 -2.57 1.76
C MET A 129 18.02 -3.42 0.83
N LEU A 130 18.09 -3.06 -0.46
CA LEU A 130 18.89 -3.78 -1.46
C LEU A 130 20.38 -3.74 -1.13
N GLN A 131 20.89 -2.59 -0.68
CA GLN A 131 22.29 -2.46 -0.26
C GLN A 131 22.60 -3.34 0.96
N THR A 132 21.72 -3.37 1.95
CA THR A 132 21.89 -4.23 3.13
C THR A 132 21.88 -5.70 2.73
N MET A 133 20.91 -6.11 1.92
CA MET A 133 20.81 -7.48 1.43
C MET A 133 22.04 -7.89 0.62
N GLN A 134 22.60 -6.98 -0.19
CA GLN A 134 23.81 -7.23 -0.97
C GLN A 134 25.04 -7.39 -0.07
N ARG A 135 25.21 -6.57 0.98
CA ARG A 135 26.29 -6.72 1.96
C ARG A 135 26.17 -8.06 2.70
N ASP A 136 24.97 -8.42 3.12
CA ASP A 136 24.72 -9.68 3.81
C ASP A 136 25.02 -10.88 2.90
N MET A 137 24.66 -10.81 1.62
CA MET A 137 25.00 -11.84 0.65
C MET A 137 26.51 -12.03 0.51
N VAL A 138 27.28 -10.93 0.40
CA VAL A 138 28.74 -11.01 0.31
C VAL A 138 29.33 -11.62 1.58
N LYS A 139 28.84 -11.21 2.75
CA LYS A 139 29.27 -11.76 4.04
C LYS A 139 28.98 -13.25 4.14
N LEU A 140 27.76 -13.68 3.82
CA LEU A 140 27.37 -15.09 3.84
C LEU A 140 28.18 -15.93 2.86
N VAL A 141 28.53 -15.39 1.69
CA VAL A 141 29.40 -16.09 0.75
C VAL A 141 30.80 -16.30 1.33
N ALA A 142 31.37 -15.27 1.96
CA ALA A 142 32.68 -15.37 2.60
C ALA A 142 32.67 -16.39 3.75
N GLU A 143 31.66 -16.36 4.61
CA GLU A 143 31.48 -17.33 5.69
C GLU A 143 31.34 -18.76 5.16
N ASN A 144 30.54 -18.96 4.11
CA ASN A 144 30.40 -20.26 3.46
C ASN A 144 31.73 -20.78 2.89
N GLN A 145 32.54 -19.91 2.28
CA GLN A 145 33.87 -20.31 1.80
C GLN A 145 34.81 -20.69 2.96
N GLN A 146 34.75 -19.96 4.06
CA GLN A 146 35.57 -20.24 5.24
C GLN A 146 35.17 -21.56 5.91
N LEU A 147 33.87 -21.81 6.06
CA LEU A 147 33.35 -23.07 6.57
C LEU A 147 33.75 -24.26 5.69
N LYS A 148 33.72 -24.10 4.37
CA LYS A 148 34.20 -25.13 3.43
C LYS A 148 35.67 -25.47 3.65
N LYS A 149 36.54 -24.45 3.80
CA LYS A 149 37.96 -24.65 4.11
C LYS A 149 38.17 -25.35 5.45
N GLN A 150 37.39 -24.98 6.48
CA GLN A 150 37.44 -25.64 7.78
C GLN A 150 37.03 -27.11 7.70
N LEU A 151 36.00 -27.41 6.91
CA LEU A 151 35.55 -28.78 6.68
C LEU A 151 36.64 -29.62 6.01
N GLU A 152 37.27 -29.10 4.96
CA GLU A 152 38.39 -29.76 4.27
C GLU A 152 39.58 -30.01 5.22
N ALA A 153 39.96 -29.00 6.01
CA ALA A 153 41.05 -29.12 6.98
C ALA A 153 40.74 -30.16 8.07
N ALA A 154 39.51 -30.18 8.57
CA ALA A 154 39.07 -31.16 9.57
C ALA A 154 39.09 -32.59 9.00
N GLN A 155 38.66 -32.78 7.75
CA GLN A 155 38.73 -34.07 7.06
C GLN A 155 40.18 -34.54 6.88
N LEU A 156 41.09 -33.64 6.48
CA LEU A 156 42.50 -33.97 6.31
C LEU A 156 43.17 -34.34 7.64
N ALA A 157 42.88 -33.60 8.72
CA ALA A 157 43.38 -33.89 10.06
C ALA A 157 42.90 -35.25 10.58
N LEU A 158 41.67 -35.66 10.23
CA LEU A 158 41.14 -36.99 10.57
C LEU A 158 41.80 -38.10 9.73
N ALA A 159 42.08 -37.86 8.44
CA ALA A 159 42.75 -38.80 7.56
C ALA A 159 44.24 -39.04 7.93
N GLY A 160 44.89 -38.04 8.51
CA GLY A 160 46.27 -38.13 8.99
C GLY A 160 46.44 -38.72 10.39
N ARG A 161 45.34 -39.04 11.11
CA ARG A 161 45.44 -39.78 12.36
C ARG A 161 45.83 -41.22 12.04
N PRO A 162 46.99 -41.72 12.50
CA PRO A 162 47.26 -43.15 12.40
C PRO A 162 46.12 -43.86 13.14
N THR A 163 45.57 -44.89 12.52
CA THR A 163 44.73 -45.89 13.18
C THR A 163 45.60 -46.63 14.19
N SER A 164 45.99 -45.97 15.28
CA SER A 164 46.53 -46.62 16.46
C SER A 164 45.38 -47.42 17.05
N SER A 165 45.30 -48.68 16.61
CA SER A 165 44.77 -49.81 17.36
C SER A 165 43.68 -49.43 18.36
N LEU A 166 42.42 -49.43 17.90
CA LEU A 166 41.40 -49.95 18.80
C LEU A 166 41.89 -51.35 19.19
N PRO A 167 42.05 -51.67 20.48
CA PRO A 167 42.39 -53.03 20.87
C PRO A 167 41.32 -53.92 20.24
N ALA A 168 41.77 -54.82 19.35
CA ALA A 168 40.93 -55.85 18.79
C ALA A 168 40.46 -56.71 19.98
N MET A 169 39.29 -56.38 20.51
CA MET A 169 38.53 -57.31 21.33
C MET A 169 38.15 -58.45 20.39
N ASN A 170 38.97 -59.49 20.39
CA ASN A 170 38.75 -60.74 19.68
C ASN A 170 37.40 -61.32 20.14
N PHE A 171 36.36 -61.08 19.36
CA PHE A 171 35.18 -61.94 19.35
C PHE A 171 35.41 -63.00 18.27
N ALA A 172 36.11 -64.06 18.65
CA ALA A 172 36.05 -65.32 17.93
C ALA A 172 34.65 -65.90 18.18
N GLY A 173 33.80 -65.95 17.14
CA GLY A 173 32.47 -66.50 17.30
C GLY A 173 31.57 -66.41 16.07
N GLN A 174 31.68 -67.43 15.22
CA GLN A 174 30.63 -67.98 14.34
C GLN A 174 30.30 -67.25 13.04
N ASP A 175 30.80 -67.82 11.95
CA ASP A 175 30.21 -67.78 10.62
C ASP A 175 28.71 -68.12 10.67
N GLN A 176 27.86 -67.17 10.26
CA GLN A 176 26.63 -67.48 9.54
C GLN A 176 26.40 -66.46 8.42
N PRO A 177 26.12 -66.90 7.19
CA PRO A 177 25.79 -66.00 6.10
C PRO A 177 24.33 -65.59 6.23
N VAL A 178 24.06 -64.42 6.79
CA VAL A 178 22.73 -63.81 6.72
C VAL A 178 22.59 -63.07 5.39
N SER A 179 22.10 -63.78 4.38
CA SER A 179 21.54 -63.17 3.17
C SER A 179 20.43 -62.20 3.58
N ARG A 180 20.63 -60.90 3.36
CA ARG A 180 19.53 -59.91 3.34
C ARG A 180 19.51 -59.22 2.00
N SER A 181 18.43 -59.49 1.26
CA SER A 181 18.07 -58.86 0.01
C SER A 181 18.01 -57.34 0.17
N ILE A 182 18.68 -56.62 -0.72
CA ILE A 182 18.50 -55.17 -0.86
C ILE A 182 17.18 -54.97 -1.61
N THR A 183 16.13 -54.60 -0.88
CA THR A 183 14.92 -54.01 -1.48
C THR A 183 15.17 -52.53 -1.68
N THR A 184 15.24 -52.13 -2.95
CA THR A 184 15.20 -50.75 -3.41
C THR A 184 13.87 -50.10 -2.97
N GLY A 185 13.95 -49.08 -2.12
CA GLY A 185 12.79 -48.32 -1.67
C GLY A 185 13.18 -46.94 -1.11
N ARG A 186 13.09 -45.93 -1.99
CA ARG A 186 12.81 -44.49 -1.77
C ARG A 186 13.17 -43.88 -0.40
N ILE A 187 14.16 -42.98 -0.37
CA ILE A 187 14.43 -42.08 0.76
C ILE A 187 13.52 -40.86 0.64
N ASP A 188 12.53 -40.76 1.52
CA ASP A 188 11.81 -39.51 1.78
C ASP A 188 12.64 -38.65 2.73
N VAL A 189 13.07 -37.47 2.28
CA VAL A 189 13.77 -36.48 3.11
C VAL A 189 12.73 -35.65 3.86
N ALA A 190 12.45 -36.03 5.11
CA ALA A 190 11.70 -35.22 6.05
C ALA A 190 12.60 -34.12 6.66
N ALA A 191 12.14 -32.88 6.60
CA ALA A 191 12.77 -31.69 7.19
C ALA A 191 12.55 -31.62 8.72
N PRO A 192 13.42 -30.90 9.47
CA PRO A 192 13.60 -31.10 10.91
C PRO A 192 12.57 -30.38 11.79
N ALA A 193 12.14 -31.06 12.85
CA ALA A 193 11.39 -30.49 13.95
C ALA A 193 12.24 -29.48 14.74
N ARG A 194 11.72 -28.26 14.93
CA ARG A 194 12.29 -27.28 15.86
C ARG A 194 11.81 -27.59 17.28
N THR A 195 12.76 -27.92 18.14
CA THR A 195 12.60 -28.06 19.58
C THR A 195 12.54 -26.66 20.22
N ASN A 196 11.38 -26.23 20.71
CA ASN A 196 11.28 -25.10 21.63
C ASN A 196 11.38 -25.64 23.07
N GLN A 197 12.55 -25.49 23.66
CA GLN A 197 12.75 -25.67 25.09
C GLN A 197 12.59 -24.30 25.77
N SER A 198 11.44 -24.07 26.41
CA SER A 198 11.24 -22.99 27.38
C SER A 198 10.94 -23.65 28.71
N LEU A 199 11.90 -23.58 29.64
CA LEU A 199 11.75 -24.06 31.00
C LEU A 199 10.87 -23.09 31.78
N ALA A 200 9.81 -23.63 32.36
CA ALA A 200 8.99 -23.03 33.40
C ALA A 200 9.74 -23.03 34.75
N GLY A 201 9.56 -21.97 35.52
CA GLY A 201 9.78 -21.89 36.96
C GLY A 201 8.55 -21.25 37.61
N ALA A 202 8.03 -21.89 38.65
CA ALA A 202 6.67 -21.79 39.17
C ALA A 202 6.47 -20.77 40.32
N GLY A 203 5.20 -20.46 40.62
CA GLY A 203 4.73 -19.83 41.87
C GLY A 203 3.73 -18.69 41.62
N ALA A 204 2.44 -18.94 41.34
CA ALA A 204 1.34 -19.34 42.23
C ALA A 204 0.53 -18.17 42.85
N VAL A 205 -0.80 -18.30 42.66
CA VAL A 205 -1.95 -17.78 43.43
C VAL A 205 -2.32 -16.28 43.30
N LEU A 206 -3.43 -16.01 42.59
CA LEU A 206 -4.68 -15.48 43.14
C LEU A 206 -5.70 -15.17 42.02
N ALA A 207 -6.91 -15.69 42.17
CA ALA A 207 -8.12 -15.36 41.42
C ALA A 207 -9.28 -15.31 42.44
N PRO A 208 -10.46 -14.74 42.13
CA PRO A 208 -10.82 -13.60 41.28
C PRO A 208 -11.76 -12.64 42.11
N PRO A 209 -12.70 -11.81 41.55
CA PRO A 209 -13.88 -12.32 40.84
C PRO A 209 -14.40 -11.49 39.64
N ALA A 210 -15.05 -12.24 38.74
CA ALA A 210 -16.32 -11.96 38.07
C ALA A 210 -16.52 -10.67 37.24
N GLY A 211 -16.77 -10.87 35.93
CA GLY A 211 -17.23 -9.83 35.02
C GLY A 211 -17.76 -10.33 33.67
N LYS A 212 -18.81 -11.16 33.71
CA LYS A 212 -19.81 -11.42 32.65
C LYS A 212 -19.39 -12.10 31.34
N THR A 213 -19.69 -13.38 31.32
CA THR A 213 -20.29 -14.08 30.17
C THR A 213 -21.65 -13.47 29.81
N THR A 214 -21.77 -13.00 28.57
CA THR A 214 -23.03 -12.95 27.80
C THR A 214 -22.63 -13.36 26.39
N GLY A 215 -23.03 -14.52 25.89
CA GLY A 215 -24.42 -14.81 25.57
C GLY A 215 -24.50 -14.75 24.05
N GLY A 216 -24.43 -15.94 23.43
CA GLY A 216 -24.61 -16.09 22.00
C GLY A 216 -25.98 -15.56 21.60
N THR A 217 -25.98 -14.53 20.78
CA THR A 217 -27.06 -14.28 19.84
C THR A 217 -26.42 -14.49 18.47
N ALA A 218 -26.85 -15.54 17.77
CA ALA A 218 -26.53 -15.74 16.36
C ALA A 218 -27.13 -14.57 15.58
N SER A 219 -26.40 -13.45 15.56
CA SER A 219 -26.83 -12.26 14.85
C SER A 219 -26.84 -12.58 13.36
N LYS A 220 -27.95 -12.25 12.72
CA LYS A 220 -28.26 -12.55 11.32
C LYS A 220 -27.16 -11.93 10.45
N MET A 221 -26.16 -12.73 10.08
CA MET A 221 -25.04 -12.29 9.25
C MET A 221 -25.60 -11.74 7.95
N LYS A 222 -25.34 -10.46 7.67
CA LYS A 222 -25.75 -9.84 6.42
C LYS A 222 -24.64 -10.09 5.40
N THR A 223 -24.96 -10.50 4.19
CA THR A 223 -23.97 -10.68 3.12
C THR A 223 -23.91 -9.45 2.22
N HIS A 224 -22.70 -9.12 1.75
CA HIS A 224 -22.44 -8.07 0.76
C HIS A 224 -21.72 -8.66 -0.45
N THR A 225 -22.19 -8.36 -1.65
CA THR A 225 -21.50 -8.74 -2.90
C THR A 225 -20.55 -7.62 -3.27
N VAL A 226 -19.26 -7.94 -3.36
CA VAL A 226 -18.16 -7.01 -3.68
C VAL A 226 -18.40 -6.39 -5.06
N GLY A 227 -18.46 -5.07 -5.13
CA GLY A 227 -18.48 -4.30 -6.36
C GLY A 227 -17.09 -4.00 -6.92
N SER A 228 -17.03 -3.43 -8.12
CA SER A 228 -15.77 -2.92 -8.66
C SER A 228 -15.26 -1.76 -7.81
N GLY A 229 -14.04 -1.88 -7.25
CA GLY A 229 -13.44 -0.88 -6.38
C GLY A 229 -13.72 -1.04 -4.88
N ASP A 230 -14.53 -2.03 -4.49
CA ASP A 230 -14.74 -2.34 -3.07
C ASP A 230 -13.44 -2.89 -2.44
N THR A 231 -13.08 -2.30 -1.31
CA THR A 231 -12.01 -2.78 -0.42
C THR A 231 -12.61 -3.24 0.90
N PRO A 232 -11.94 -4.15 1.66
CA PRO A 232 -12.45 -4.58 2.96
C PRO A 232 -12.67 -3.40 3.92
N THR A 233 -11.82 -2.38 3.85
CA THR A 233 -11.95 -1.15 4.65
C THR A 233 -13.18 -0.33 4.25
N SER A 234 -13.45 -0.19 2.94
CA SER A 234 -14.65 0.52 2.46
C SER A 234 -15.95 -0.20 2.84
N ILE A 235 -15.95 -1.53 2.76
CA ILE A 235 -17.10 -2.36 3.18
C ILE A 235 -17.29 -2.25 4.69
N ALA A 236 -16.21 -2.39 5.48
CA ALA A 236 -16.27 -2.27 6.93
C ALA A 236 -16.86 -0.91 7.37
N ARG A 237 -16.39 0.18 6.75
CA ARG A 237 -16.89 1.54 7.00
C ARG A 237 -18.36 1.70 6.60
N LYS A 238 -18.75 1.18 5.43
CA LYS A 238 -20.14 1.23 4.94
C LYS A 238 -21.13 0.57 5.88
N TYR A 239 -20.72 -0.52 6.54
CA TYR A 239 -21.57 -1.28 7.47
C TYR A 239 -21.32 -0.94 8.95
N GLY A 240 -20.46 0.03 9.26
CA GLY A 240 -20.18 0.44 10.64
C GLY A 240 -19.47 -0.61 11.48
N VAL A 241 -18.82 -1.61 10.86
CA VAL A 241 -18.14 -2.71 11.56
C VAL A 241 -16.63 -2.47 11.59
N LYS A 242 -15.96 -2.98 12.63
CA LYS A 242 -14.48 -2.94 12.68
C LYS A 242 -13.90 -3.85 11.59
N LEU A 243 -12.83 -3.39 10.92
CA LEU A 243 -12.13 -4.18 9.90
C LEU A 243 -11.66 -5.54 10.44
N SER A 244 -11.21 -5.57 11.70
CA SER A 244 -10.82 -6.81 12.38
C SER A 244 -11.98 -7.79 12.54
N ALA A 245 -13.17 -7.30 12.90
CA ALA A 245 -14.39 -8.12 13.01
C ALA A 245 -14.84 -8.63 11.63
N LEU A 246 -14.76 -7.77 10.60
CA LEU A 246 -15.05 -8.16 9.23
C LEU A 246 -14.10 -9.25 8.73
N MET A 247 -12.80 -9.13 9.01
CA MET A 247 -11.82 -10.16 8.63
C MET A 247 -11.97 -11.46 9.43
N ALA A 248 -12.28 -11.37 10.73
CA ALA A 248 -12.55 -12.55 11.56
C ALA A 248 -13.77 -13.33 11.07
N ALA A 249 -14.80 -12.64 10.56
CA ALA A 249 -15.97 -13.25 9.96
C ALA A 249 -15.71 -13.85 8.56
N ASN A 250 -14.55 -13.57 7.95
CA ASN A 250 -14.19 -14.04 6.61
C ASN A 250 -12.71 -14.48 6.54
N PRO A 251 -12.32 -15.62 7.16
CA PRO A 251 -10.92 -16.05 7.22
C PRO A 251 -10.27 -16.34 5.85
N SER A 252 -11.08 -16.67 4.84
CA SER A 252 -10.64 -16.91 3.47
C SER A 252 -10.58 -15.65 2.60
N LEU A 253 -10.94 -14.49 3.14
CA LEU A 253 -10.96 -13.21 2.43
C LEU A 253 -9.55 -12.61 2.44
N GLU A 254 -8.86 -12.70 1.31
CA GLU A 254 -7.58 -12.01 1.11
C GLU A 254 -7.81 -10.56 0.66
N PRO A 255 -7.39 -9.54 1.43
CA PRO A 255 -7.62 -8.13 1.10
C PRO A 255 -7.08 -7.69 -0.26
N LYS A 256 -5.97 -8.31 -0.71
CA LYS A 256 -5.29 -7.99 -1.96
C LYS A 256 -5.83 -8.75 -3.18
N ARG A 257 -6.71 -9.74 -2.99
CA ARG A 257 -7.21 -10.61 -4.06
C ARG A 257 -8.73 -10.64 -4.15
N MET A 258 -9.39 -9.65 -3.55
CA MET A 258 -10.84 -9.53 -3.59
C MET A 258 -11.32 -9.25 -5.02
N ARG A 259 -12.28 -10.04 -5.50
CA ARG A 259 -12.81 -9.92 -6.87
C ARG A 259 -14.23 -9.37 -6.84
N PRO A 260 -14.61 -8.50 -7.79
CA PRO A 260 -16.00 -8.13 -8.00
C PRO A 260 -16.87 -9.39 -8.16
N GLY A 261 -18.01 -9.45 -7.46
CA GLY A 261 -18.90 -10.60 -7.40
C GLY A 261 -18.67 -11.55 -6.22
N GLN A 262 -17.59 -11.38 -5.45
CA GLN A 262 -17.33 -12.18 -4.25
C GLN A 262 -18.30 -11.83 -3.11
N ILE A 263 -18.76 -12.82 -2.36
CA ILE A 263 -19.66 -12.61 -1.21
C ILE A 263 -18.83 -12.46 0.07
N VAL A 264 -19.14 -11.41 0.85
CA VAL A 264 -18.50 -11.08 2.13
C VAL A 264 -19.56 -11.15 3.23
N ASN A 265 -19.26 -11.85 4.32
CA ASN A 265 -20.11 -11.90 5.51
C ASN A 265 -19.86 -10.66 6.37
N ILE A 266 -20.90 -9.88 6.62
CA ILE A 266 -20.85 -8.70 7.47
C ILE A 266 -21.32 -9.08 8.88
N PRO A 267 -20.45 -9.00 9.91
CA PRO A 267 -20.84 -9.23 11.29
C PRO A 267 -21.79 -8.10 11.76
N ALA A 268 -22.53 -8.33 12.85
CA ALA A 268 -23.27 -7.23 13.47
C ALA A 268 -22.32 -6.15 14.03
N PRO A 269 -22.73 -4.87 13.98
CA PRO A 269 -21.94 -3.75 14.47
C PRO A 269 -21.63 -3.85 15.97
#